data_AF-A0A7C9DQQ5-F1
#
_entry.id   AF-A0A7C9DQQ5-F1
#
_cell.length_a   1.000
_cell.length_b   1.000
_cell.length_c   1.000
_cell.angle_alpha   90.00
_cell.angle_beta   90.00
_cell.angle_gamma   90.00
#
_symmetry.space_group_name_H-M   'P 1'
#
loop_
_entity.id
_entity.type
_entity.pdbx_description
1 polymer ?
#
loop_
_entity_poly.entity_id
_entity_poly.type
_entity_poly.pdbx_seq_one_letter_code
_entity_poly.pdbx_strand_id
1 'polypeptide(L)'
;AERKMQDKDFVGARKFVLKAQQLYPDTDNISQMICVCDVHCSAENKVFGNDLDWYGILQIGDTADDALIKKQYRKLALLLHPDKNKFSGAESAFKLIGEAQRVLLDREKRSFYDMRRKTTYKPVLPKQASQQTSKGFNPAQRSKVHTNFMSNPSSIAKGFNAPFQEL
;
A
#
# COMPACT_ATOMS: atom_id res chain seq x y z
N ALA A 1 26.41 4.09 9.02
CA ALA A 1 25.22 4.39 8.18
C ALA A 1 25.36 5.74 7.47
N GLU A 2 25.78 6.80 8.16
CA GLU A 2 25.99 8.14 7.55
C GLU A 2 26.91 8.15 6.33
N ARG A 3 28.04 7.45 6.37
CA ARG A 3 28.95 7.34 5.21
C ARG A 3 28.25 6.82 3.95
N LYS A 4 27.37 5.81 4.10
CA LYS A 4 26.57 5.28 2.98
C LYS A 4 25.53 6.26 2.46
N MET A 5 24.96 7.10 3.33
CA MET A 5 24.04 8.17 2.90
C MET A 5 24.77 9.26 2.10
N GLN A 6 26.03 9.56 2.42
CA GLN A 6 26.87 10.47 1.65
C GLN A 6 27.20 9.91 0.25
N ASP A 7 27.47 8.61 0.18
CA ASP A 7 27.70 7.89 -1.09
C ASP A 7 26.42 7.66 -1.93
N LYS A 8 25.26 8.19 -1.48
CA LYS A 8 23.93 7.96 -2.07
C LYS A 8 23.51 6.48 -2.12
N ASP A 9 24.16 5.61 -1.36
CA ASP A 9 23.74 4.21 -1.16
C ASP A 9 22.68 4.14 -0.05
N PHE A 10 21.48 4.63 -0.36
CA PHE A 10 20.36 4.66 0.60
C PHE A 10 19.86 3.26 0.94
N VAL A 11 19.94 2.31 -0.01
CA VAL A 11 19.54 0.92 0.21
C VAL A 11 20.46 0.24 1.22
N GLY A 12 21.77 0.43 1.07
CA GLY A 12 22.76 -0.01 2.03
C GLY A 12 22.56 0.68 3.37
N ALA A 13 22.44 2.01 3.38
CA ALA A 13 22.23 2.79 4.61
C ALA A 13 21.02 2.29 5.40
N ARG A 14 19.87 2.07 4.75
CA ARG A 14 18.64 1.58 5.38
C ARG A 14 18.86 0.30 6.19
N LYS A 15 19.59 -0.67 5.64
CA LYS A 15 19.88 -1.93 6.36
C LYS A 15 20.65 -1.69 7.66
N PHE A 16 21.60 -0.76 7.66
CA PHE A 16 22.34 -0.41 8.88
C PHE A 16 21.49 0.36 9.87
N VAL A 17 20.63 1.26 9.39
CA VAL A 17 19.74 2.03 10.26
C VAL A 17 18.70 1.13 10.92
N LEU A 18 18.12 0.17 10.20
CA LEU A 18 17.18 -0.81 10.77
C LEU A 18 17.84 -1.69 11.86
N LYS A 19 19.10 -2.09 11.67
CA LYS A 19 19.87 -2.77 12.72
C LYS A 19 20.11 -1.87 13.93
N ALA A 20 20.43 -0.59 13.70
CA ALA A 20 20.59 0.37 14.78
C ALA A 20 19.29 0.57 15.57
N GLN A 21 18.13 0.58 14.90
CA GLN A 21 16.81 0.68 15.54
C GLN A 21 16.53 -0.46 16.52
N GLN A 22 16.97 -1.68 16.19
CA GLN A 22 16.80 -2.83 17.09
C GLN A 22 17.65 -2.71 18.36
N LEU A 23 18.80 -2.06 18.26
CA LEU A 23 19.72 -1.86 19.40
C LEU A 23 19.34 -0.62 20.22
N TYR A 24 18.79 0.41 19.58
CA TYR A 24 18.49 1.70 20.19
C TYR A 24 17.15 2.26 19.67
N PRO A 25 16.00 1.75 20.15
CA PRO A 25 14.69 2.15 19.64
C PRO A 25 14.28 3.59 19.97
N ASP A 26 14.80 4.18 21.06
CA ASP A 26 14.41 5.50 21.58
C ASP A 26 15.20 6.68 20.99
N THR A 27 15.99 6.47 19.93
CA THR A 27 16.83 7.54 19.39
C THR A 27 16.16 8.22 18.20
N ASP A 28 15.78 9.48 18.35
CA ASP A 28 15.23 10.32 17.27
C ASP A 28 16.12 10.33 16.02
N ASN A 29 17.44 10.23 16.18
CA ASN A 29 18.41 10.20 15.08
C ASN A 29 18.18 9.01 14.14
N ILE A 30 17.81 7.86 14.69
CA ILE A 30 17.57 6.64 13.90
C ILE A 30 16.29 6.81 13.09
N SER A 31 15.22 7.29 13.72
CA SER A 31 13.95 7.59 13.03
C SER A 31 14.14 8.58 11.88
N GLN A 32 14.95 9.62 12.08
CA GLN A 32 15.31 10.58 11.04
C GLN A 32 16.06 9.93 9.88
N MET A 33 17.05 9.08 10.17
CA MET A 33 17.81 8.37 9.14
C MET A 33 16.95 7.37 8.36
N ILE A 34 16.04 6.64 9.03
CA ILE A 34 15.10 5.73 8.36
C ILE A 34 14.25 6.54 7.38
N CYS A 35 13.69 7.64 7.85
CA CYS A 35 12.85 8.51 7.04
C CYS A 35 13.58 9.03 5.79
N VAL A 36 14.81 9.50 5.92
CA VAL A 36 15.62 9.93 4.76
C VAL A 36 15.84 8.77 3.81
N CYS A 37 16.30 7.62 4.33
CA CYS A 37 16.61 6.46 3.49
C CYS A 37 15.38 5.95 2.73
N ASP A 38 14.22 5.88 3.37
CA ASP A 38 13.00 5.38 2.74
C ASP A 38 12.47 6.33 1.67
N VAL A 39 12.48 7.65 1.92
CA VAL A 39 12.07 8.64 0.92
C VAL A 39 12.96 8.56 -0.33
N HIS A 40 14.28 8.46 -0.14
CA HIS A 40 15.22 8.31 -1.27
C HIS A 40 15.07 6.97 -1.98
N CYS A 41 14.89 5.87 -1.24
CA CYS A 41 14.62 4.56 -1.85
C CYS A 41 13.36 4.61 -2.74
N SER A 42 12.29 5.24 -2.28
CA SER A 42 11.05 5.40 -3.07
C SER A 42 11.24 6.33 -4.27
N ALA A 43 12.12 7.34 -4.17
CA ALA A 43 12.39 8.26 -5.28
C ALA A 43 13.32 7.66 -6.35
N GLU A 44 14.26 6.80 -5.97
CA GLU A 44 15.12 6.07 -6.91
C GLU A 44 14.34 4.97 -7.65
N ASN A 45 13.36 4.36 -6.99
CA ASN A 45 12.55 3.30 -7.57
C ASN A 45 11.43 3.89 -8.43
N LYS A 46 11.77 4.25 -9.68
CA LYS A 46 10.78 4.75 -10.67
C LYS A 46 9.85 3.62 -11.10
N VAL A 47 8.70 3.51 -10.44
CA VAL A 47 7.74 2.42 -10.68
C VAL A 47 7.01 2.57 -12.03
N PHE A 48 6.87 3.79 -12.56
CA PHE A 48 6.08 4.09 -13.75
C PHE A 48 6.90 4.86 -14.79
N GLY A 49 7.83 4.19 -15.45
CA GLY A 49 8.69 4.82 -16.45
C GLY A 49 9.61 5.87 -15.82
N ASN A 50 9.40 7.15 -16.12
CA ASN A 50 10.23 8.25 -15.60
C ASN A 50 9.58 9.01 -14.42
N ASP A 51 8.37 8.63 -14.00
CA ASP A 51 7.65 9.30 -12.92
C ASP A 51 7.98 8.71 -11.54
N LEU A 52 8.06 9.60 -10.55
CA LEU A 52 8.31 9.26 -9.15
C LEU A 52 7.07 8.64 -8.50
N ASP A 53 7.29 7.69 -7.59
CA ASP A 53 6.19 7.15 -6.79
C ASP A 53 5.83 8.08 -5.63
N TRP A 54 4.90 9.01 -5.86
CA TRP A 54 4.46 9.97 -4.85
C TRP A 54 3.84 9.30 -3.61
N TYR A 55 3.17 8.15 -3.78
CA TYR A 55 2.60 7.40 -2.66
C TYR A 55 3.72 6.74 -1.84
N GLY A 56 4.69 6.12 -2.51
CA GLY A 56 5.87 5.54 -1.88
C GLY A 56 6.75 6.58 -1.17
N ILE A 57 6.90 7.78 -1.72
CA ILE A 57 7.65 8.90 -1.11
C ILE A 57 6.99 9.34 0.20
N LEU A 58 5.65 9.45 0.24
CA LEU A 58 4.93 9.74 1.48
C LEU A 58 4.77 8.51 2.38
N GLN A 59 5.23 7.33 1.97
CA GLN A 59 5.06 6.06 2.70
C GLN A 59 3.58 5.74 3.00
N ILE A 60 2.70 6.01 2.03
CA ILE A 60 1.26 5.75 2.14
C ILE A 60 0.81 4.77 1.07
N GLY A 61 -0.33 4.12 1.31
CA GLY A 61 -1.00 3.32 0.29
C GLY A 61 -1.55 4.18 -0.85
N ASP A 62 -1.73 3.56 -2.01
CA ASP A 62 -2.40 4.13 -3.18
C ASP A 62 -3.88 4.49 -2.92
N THR A 63 -4.51 3.79 -1.97
CA THR A 63 -5.88 4.04 -1.49
C THR A 63 -5.99 5.13 -0.42
N ALA A 64 -4.90 5.83 -0.10
CA ALA A 64 -4.91 6.83 0.97
C ALA A 64 -5.80 8.05 0.65
N ASP A 65 -6.53 8.50 1.66
CA ASP A 65 -7.39 9.69 1.61
C ASP A 65 -6.58 10.99 1.75
N ASP A 66 -7.15 12.12 1.30
CA ASP A 66 -6.57 13.46 1.42
C ASP A 66 -6.19 13.80 2.88
N ALA A 67 -6.99 13.34 3.85
CA ALA A 67 -6.70 13.51 5.28
C ALA A 67 -5.44 12.75 5.72
N LEU A 68 -5.25 11.51 5.23
CA LEU A 68 -4.08 10.70 5.53
C LEU A 68 -2.82 11.29 4.90
N ILE A 69 -2.91 11.79 3.66
CA ILE A 69 -1.82 12.47 2.97
C ILE A 69 -1.31 13.66 3.81
N LYS A 70 -2.21 14.53 4.27
CA LYS A 70 -1.84 15.68 5.13
C LYS A 70 -1.23 15.25 6.46
N LYS A 71 -1.82 14.24 7.11
CA LYS A 71 -1.34 13.74 8.41
C LYS A 71 0.07 13.17 8.29
N GLN A 72 0.31 12.36 7.26
CA GLN A 72 1.59 11.73 7.03
C GLN A 72 2.66 12.74 6.60
N TYR A 73 2.32 13.69 5.72
CA TYR A 73 3.23 14.79 5.37
C TYR A 73 3.70 15.55 6.61
N ARG A 74 2.80 15.94 7.52
CA ARG A 74 3.18 16.65 8.75
C ARG A 74 4.16 15.84 9.60
N LYS A 75 3.94 14.52 9.71
CA LYS A 75 4.84 13.62 10.44
C LYS A 75 6.23 13.57 9.81
N LEU A 76 6.31 13.39 8.49
CA LEU A 76 7.59 13.31 7.77
C LEU A 76 8.32 14.67 7.76
N ALA A 77 7.59 15.77 7.60
CA ALA A 77 8.14 17.12 7.62
C ALA A 77 8.83 17.43 8.96
N LEU A 78 8.27 16.99 10.09
CA LEU A 78 8.89 17.14 11.41
C LEU A 78 10.17 16.32 11.58
N LEU A 79 10.25 15.15 10.95
CA LEU A 79 11.42 14.27 10.97
C LEU A 79 12.52 14.72 9.99
N LEU A 80 12.14 15.35 8.88
CA LEU A 80 13.06 15.80 7.83
C LEU A 80 13.41 17.28 7.91
N HIS A 81 12.90 17.99 8.92
CA HIS A 81 13.12 19.42 9.04
C HIS A 81 14.63 19.74 9.16
N PRO A 82 15.19 20.66 8.35
CA PRO A 82 16.63 20.91 8.30
C PRO A 82 17.22 21.46 9.61
N ASP A 83 16.38 22.02 10.49
CA ASP A 83 16.79 22.48 11.83
C ASP A 83 17.20 21.31 12.74
N LYS A 84 16.43 20.21 12.70
CA LYS A 84 16.65 19.03 13.55
C LYS A 84 17.49 17.96 12.85
N ASN A 85 17.34 17.83 11.54
CA ASN A 85 17.95 16.77 10.74
C ASN A 85 19.07 17.32 9.86
N LYS A 86 20.32 17.07 10.28
CA LYS A 86 21.54 17.50 9.58
C LYS A 86 22.15 16.39 8.71
N PHE A 87 21.43 15.29 8.48
CA PHE A 87 21.94 14.18 7.67
C PHE A 87 21.95 14.51 6.18
N SER A 88 22.90 13.91 5.47
CA SER A 88 23.01 14.04 4.01
C SER A 88 21.76 13.50 3.33
N GLY A 89 21.13 14.35 2.49
CA GLY A 89 19.91 14.00 1.78
C GLY A 89 18.60 14.37 2.50
N ALA A 90 18.64 14.90 3.72
CA ALA A 90 17.44 15.33 4.45
C ALA A 90 16.68 16.45 3.70
N GLU A 91 17.40 17.47 3.21
CA GLU A 91 16.80 18.55 2.42
C GLU A 91 16.16 18.04 1.13
N SER A 92 16.84 17.14 0.41
CA SER A 92 16.30 16.54 -0.81
C SER A 92 15.05 15.71 -0.52
N ALA A 93 15.06 14.93 0.57
CA ALA A 93 13.90 14.17 1.01
C ALA A 93 12.73 15.10 1.39
N PHE A 94 13.00 16.21 2.07
CA PHE A 94 12.00 17.22 2.43
C PHE A 94 11.34 17.82 1.18
N LYS A 95 12.14 18.16 0.15
CA LYS A 95 11.61 18.63 -1.14
C LYS A 95 10.72 17.59 -1.82
N LEU A 96 11.12 16.32 -1.81
CA LEU A 96 10.36 15.22 -2.40
C LEU A 96 8.99 15.03 -1.74
N ILE A 97 8.92 15.04 -0.39
CA ILE A 97 7.63 14.90 0.31
C ILE A 97 6.71 16.10 0.08
N GLY A 98 7.26 17.31 -0.09
CA GLY A 98 6.50 18.52 -0.38
C GLY A 98 5.85 18.48 -1.76
N GLU A 99 6.63 18.08 -2.78
CA GLU A 99 6.09 17.90 -4.13
C GLU A 99 5.07 16.75 -4.18
N ALA A 100 5.32 15.64 -3.49
CA ALA A 100 4.37 14.53 -3.37
C ALA A 100 3.03 15.00 -2.80
N GLN A 101 3.04 15.74 -1.69
CA GLN A 101 1.82 16.26 -1.09
C GLN A 101 1.09 17.23 -2.03
N ARG A 102 1.82 18.11 -2.72
CA ARG A 102 1.25 19.09 -3.67
C ARG A 102 0.59 18.42 -4.86
N VAL A 103 1.14 17.32 -5.36
CA VAL A 103 0.56 16.53 -6.47
C VAL A 103 -0.65 15.72 -5.98
N LEU A 104 -0.55 15.10 -4.80
CA LEU A 104 -1.60 14.19 -4.32
C LEU A 104 -2.81 14.91 -3.71
N LEU A 105 -2.66 16.13 -3.20
CA LEU A 105 -3.79 16.95 -2.73
C LEU A 105 -4.55 17.66 -3.84
N ASP A 106 -3.93 17.78 -5.01
CA ASP A 106 -4.56 18.36 -6.18
C ASP A 106 -5.30 17.26 -6.93
N ARG A 107 -6.64 17.33 -6.94
CA ARG A 107 -7.49 16.29 -7.54
C ARG A 107 -7.20 16.09 -9.03
N GLU A 108 -6.91 17.16 -9.76
CA GLU A 108 -6.61 17.07 -11.19
C GLU A 108 -5.27 16.36 -11.41
N LYS A 109 -4.24 16.75 -10.64
CA LYS A 109 -2.91 16.13 -10.74
C LYS A 109 -2.91 14.69 -10.27
N ARG A 110 -3.61 14.38 -9.17
CA ARG A 110 -3.78 13.01 -8.67
C ARG A 110 -4.48 12.15 -9.71
N SER A 111 -5.56 12.64 -10.32
CA SER A 111 -6.26 11.92 -11.39
C SER A 111 -5.35 11.65 -12.60
N PHE A 112 -4.59 12.66 -13.04
CA PHE A 112 -3.63 12.50 -14.14
C PHE A 112 -2.53 11.49 -13.80
N TYR A 113 -1.99 11.55 -12.58
CA TYR A 113 -1.00 10.60 -12.08
C TYR A 113 -1.57 9.18 -12.05
N ASP A 114 -2.74 8.96 -11.43
CA ASP A 114 -3.39 7.65 -11.34
C ASP A 114 -3.76 7.07 -12.72
N MET A 115 -4.21 7.91 -13.65
CA MET A 115 -4.48 7.51 -15.03
C MET A 115 -3.19 7.04 -15.73
N ARG A 116 -2.08 7.77 -15.56
CA ARG A 116 -0.77 7.43 -16.13
C ARG A 116 -0.15 6.18 -15.51
N ARG A 117 -0.42 5.91 -14.23
CA ARG A 117 -0.07 4.65 -13.56
C ARG A 117 -0.83 3.46 -14.15
N LYS A 118 -2.15 3.62 -14.34
CA LYS A 118 -3.03 2.57 -14.89
C LYS A 118 -2.73 2.23 -16.36
N THR A 119 -2.28 3.18 -17.18
CA THR A 119 -1.94 2.89 -18.58
C THR A 119 -0.63 2.10 -18.73
N THR A 120 0.32 2.29 -17.80
CA THR A 120 1.61 1.59 -17.80
C THR A 120 1.48 0.16 -17.27
N TYR A 121 0.63 -0.06 -16.26
CA TYR A 121 0.18 -1.41 -15.91
C TYR A 121 -0.90 -1.87 -16.89
N LYS A 122 -0.50 -2.45 -18.03
CA LYS A 122 -1.37 -3.43 -18.68
C LYS A 122 -1.32 -4.71 -17.86
N PRO A 123 -2.32 -5.04 -17.02
CA PRO A 123 -2.48 -6.44 -16.65
C PRO A 123 -2.65 -7.20 -17.96
N VAL A 124 -1.85 -8.25 -18.17
CA VAL A 124 -2.15 -9.24 -19.20
C VAL A 124 -3.46 -9.88 -18.77
N LEU A 125 -4.58 -9.30 -19.19
CA LEU A 125 -5.89 -9.89 -19.03
C LEU A 125 -5.88 -11.20 -19.84
N PRO A 126 -6.17 -12.37 -19.23
CA PRO A 126 -6.38 -13.57 -20.00
C PRO A 126 -7.60 -13.33 -20.89
N LYS A 127 -7.36 -13.40 -22.20
CA LYS A 127 -8.34 -13.29 -23.28
C LYS A 127 -9.47 -14.28 -23.02
N GLN A 128 -10.59 -13.81 -22.47
CA GLN A 128 -11.81 -14.62 -22.44
C GLN A 128 -12.26 -14.78 -23.90
N ALA A 129 -12.02 -15.98 -24.42
CA ALA A 129 -12.39 -16.38 -25.75
C ALA A 129 -13.90 -16.24 -25.92
N SER A 130 -14.26 -15.45 -26.93
CA SER A 130 -15.59 -15.36 -27.50
C SER A 130 -16.00 -16.76 -27.97
N GLN A 131 -16.98 -17.40 -27.32
CA GLN A 131 -17.66 -18.55 -27.88
C GLN A 131 -19.02 -18.11 -28.41
N GLN A 132 -19.02 -17.71 -29.68
CA GLN A 132 -20.15 -17.93 -30.55
C GLN A 132 -20.46 -19.43 -30.56
N THR A 133 -21.64 -19.83 -30.12
CA THR A 133 -22.24 -21.07 -30.62
C THR A 133 -23.65 -20.80 -31.08
N SER A 134 -23.89 -21.28 -32.28
CA SER A 134 -25.05 -21.07 -33.12
C SER A 134 -25.91 -22.33 -33.14
N LYS A 135 -27.23 -22.13 -33.29
CA LYS A 135 -28.25 -23.06 -33.82
C LYS A 135 -28.82 -24.12 -32.86
N GLY A 136 -30.15 -24.24 -32.88
CA GLY A 136 -30.86 -25.50 -32.59
C GLY A 136 -32.28 -25.37 -32.04
N PHE A 137 -33.26 -25.19 -32.92
CA PHE A 137 -34.69 -25.46 -32.65
C PHE A 137 -34.97 -26.97 -32.71
N ASN A 138 -35.61 -27.58 -31.70
CA ASN A 138 -36.89 -28.30 -31.82
C ASN A 138 -37.43 -28.86 -30.47
N PRO A 139 -38.76 -29.11 -30.36
CA PRO A 139 -39.48 -29.28 -29.10
C PRO A 139 -39.92 -30.73 -28.77
N ALA A 140 -40.57 -30.85 -27.60
CA ALA A 140 -41.46 -31.92 -27.13
C ALA A 140 -40.83 -33.15 -26.46
N GLN A 141 -41.08 -33.30 -25.15
CA GLN A 141 -41.81 -34.45 -24.59
C GLN A 141 -42.23 -34.20 -23.12
N ARG A 142 -43.22 -34.97 -22.69
CA ARG A 142 -44.33 -34.64 -21.78
C ARG A 142 -44.24 -35.42 -20.47
N SER A 143 -44.67 -34.77 -19.38
CA SER A 143 -45.21 -35.30 -18.10
C SER A 143 -44.34 -36.23 -17.23
N LYS A 144 -44.18 -35.87 -15.95
CA LYS A 144 -44.94 -36.46 -14.84
C LYS A 144 -44.66 -35.73 -13.51
N VAL A 145 -45.76 -35.48 -12.80
CA VAL A 145 -45.86 -34.96 -11.45
C VAL A 145 -45.36 -36.01 -10.45
N HIS A 146 -44.55 -35.58 -9.47
CA HIS A 146 -44.47 -36.22 -8.16
C HIS A 146 -44.19 -35.16 -7.08
N THR A 147 -45.14 -35.05 -6.17
CA THR A 147 -45.07 -34.37 -4.87
C THR A 147 -44.28 -35.22 -3.89
N ASN A 148 -43.46 -34.61 -3.01
CA ASN A 148 -43.03 -35.12 -1.69
C ASN A 148 -42.44 -33.91 -0.94
N PHE A 149 -43.12 -33.26 0.01
CA PHE A 149 -43.46 -33.65 1.39
C PHE A 149 -42.23 -33.83 2.31
N MET A 150 -42.16 -32.95 3.31
CA MET A 150 -41.46 -32.99 4.61
C MET A 150 -40.08 -33.67 4.71
N SER A 151 -39.07 -32.93 5.18
CA SER A 151 -38.79 -32.76 6.63
C SER A 151 -37.37 -32.22 6.84
N ASN A 152 -37.25 -31.23 7.72
CA ASN A 152 -36.02 -30.59 8.14
C ASN A 152 -35.58 -31.18 9.49
N PRO A 153 -34.43 -31.86 9.59
CA PRO A 153 -33.86 -32.23 10.87
C PRO A 153 -32.77 -31.24 11.30
N SER A 154 -33.11 -30.48 12.35
CA SER A 154 -32.21 -29.73 13.22
C SER A 154 -31.18 -30.66 13.87
N SER A 155 -29.91 -30.32 13.78
CA SER A 155 -28.86 -30.82 14.69
C SER A 155 -27.64 -29.92 14.60
N ILE A 156 -27.25 -29.31 15.72
CA ILE A 156 -25.86 -29.27 16.19
C ILE A 156 -25.92 -28.87 17.67
N ALA A 157 -25.61 -29.86 18.50
CA ALA A 157 -25.29 -29.71 19.90
C ALA A 157 -23.96 -28.97 20.06
N LYS A 158 -23.89 -28.07 21.05
CA LYS A 158 -22.63 -27.71 21.71
C LYS A 158 -22.90 -27.53 23.21
N GLY A 159 -22.41 -28.49 23.98
CA GLY A 159 -22.32 -28.41 25.43
C GLY A 159 -20.94 -27.91 25.88
N PHE A 160 -20.95 -27.44 27.13
CA PHE A 160 -19.83 -27.31 28.08
C PHE A 160 -18.72 -26.27 27.81
N ASN A 161 -18.74 -25.18 28.61
CA ASN A 161 -17.62 -24.87 29.51
C ASN A 161 -18.08 -23.98 30.70
N ALA A 162 -17.52 -24.24 31.88
CA ALA A 162 -17.90 -23.77 33.21
C ALA A 162 -17.35 -22.36 33.58
N PRO A 163 -17.92 -21.69 34.61
CA PRO A 163 -17.27 -20.55 35.26
C PRO A 163 -16.49 -20.98 36.51
N PHE A 164 -15.20 -20.63 36.53
CA PHE A 164 -14.31 -20.67 37.68
C PHE A 164 -14.22 -19.26 38.26
N GLN A 165 -14.60 -19.07 39.52
CA GLN A 165 -14.04 -18.01 40.35
C GLN A 165 -14.19 -18.40 41.83
N GLU A 166 -13.05 -18.71 42.43
CA GLU A 166 -12.88 -18.94 43.87
C GLU A 166 -12.24 -17.68 44.48
N LEU A 167 -12.72 -17.36 45.69
CA LEU A 167 -12.14 -16.59 46.81
C LEU A 167 -11.45 -15.23 46.56
#